data_AF-A0A2E0MW24-F1
#
_entry.id   AF-A0A2E0MW24-F1
#
_cell.length_a   1.000
_cell.length_b   1.000
_cell.length_c   1.000
_cell.angle_alpha   90.00
_cell.angle_beta   90.00
_cell.angle_gamma   90.00
#
_symmetry.space_group_name_H-M   'P 1'
#
loop_
_entity.id
_entity.type
_entity.pdbx_description
1 polymer ?
#
loop_
_entity_poly.entity_id
_entity_poly.type
_entity_poly.pdbx_seq_one_letter_code
_entity_poly.pdbx_strand_id
1 'polypeptide(L)'
;MGGVTAYFDLDGTLLDASSEKTLTGLLSRRRPWRIPLGATMWSLGFVGNLLRGRSVYDAARNRGHLAMSNWGTLRRYSAELVQTKLSKRVSLEALERLDWHKQQDHRLVLVTATVMPMAQAMADYLGMDAVYGCGPKEMNGILSGSERGWSVPRRKGKVPIVQADAESVGHNLSDCWGYGNTHADSFFMEITGNPVAVNAEGRLKTIAKEKDWAQFEWRV
;
A
#
# COMPACT_ATOMS: atom_id res chain seq x y z
N MET A 1 -18.94 23.99 0.21
CA MET A 1 -19.07 22.53 0.43
C MET A 1 -17.65 21.98 0.40
N GLY A 2 -17.25 21.16 1.37
CA GLY A 2 -15.91 20.55 1.39
C GLY A 2 -15.75 19.57 0.23
N GLY A 3 -14.52 19.37 -0.24
CA GLY A 3 -14.23 18.37 -1.27
C GLY A 3 -14.32 16.93 -0.74
N VAL A 4 -14.28 15.97 -1.66
CA VAL A 4 -14.33 14.52 -1.35
C VAL A 4 -12.99 13.89 -1.68
N THR A 5 -12.52 12.97 -0.83
CA THR A 5 -11.36 12.13 -1.11
C THR A 5 -11.73 10.67 -1.19
N ALA A 6 -11.19 9.98 -2.19
CA ALA A 6 -11.23 8.54 -2.32
C ALA A 6 -9.86 7.95 -1.96
N TYR A 7 -9.82 7.21 -0.86
CA TYR A 7 -8.64 6.54 -0.34
C TYR A 7 -8.59 5.09 -0.82
N PHE A 8 -7.48 4.68 -1.42
CA PHE A 8 -7.31 3.34 -1.97
C PHE A 8 -6.13 2.60 -1.34
N ASP A 9 -6.34 1.35 -0.96
CA ASP A 9 -5.24 0.39 -0.89
C ASP A 9 -4.75 0.00 -2.31
N LEU A 10 -3.54 -0.55 -2.39
CA LEU A 10 -2.90 -0.97 -3.65
C LEU A 10 -3.07 -2.47 -3.92
N ASP A 11 -2.41 -3.31 -3.12
CA ASP A 11 -2.13 -4.72 -3.42
C ASP A 11 -3.39 -5.58 -3.17
N GLY A 12 -3.98 -6.08 -4.25
CA GLY A 12 -5.24 -6.83 -4.29
C GLY A 12 -6.49 -5.94 -4.30
N THR A 13 -6.32 -4.61 -4.23
CA THR A 13 -7.40 -3.63 -4.40
C THR A 13 -7.37 -3.04 -5.81
N LEU A 14 -6.45 -2.12 -6.11
CA LEU A 14 -6.26 -1.55 -7.46
C LEU A 14 -5.35 -2.40 -8.35
N LEU A 15 -4.51 -3.24 -7.73
CA LEU A 15 -3.54 -4.07 -8.42
C LEU A 15 -3.81 -5.53 -8.07
N ASP A 16 -4.19 -6.37 -9.04
CA ASP A 16 -4.34 -7.81 -8.85
C ASP A 16 -2.97 -8.53 -8.83
N ALA A 17 -2.11 -8.11 -7.92
CA ALA A 17 -0.80 -8.67 -7.65
C ALA A 17 -0.27 -8.15 -6.31
N SER A 18 0.86 -8.69 -5.86
CA SER A 18 1.67 -8.02 -4.83
C SER A 18 2.83 -7.28 -5.48
N SER A 19 2.82 -5.95 -5.36
CA SER A 19 3.83 -5.05 -5.89
C SER A 19 5.21 -5.29 -5.23
N GLU A 20 5.24 -5.47 -3.90
CA GLU A 20 6.50 -5.71 -3.16
C GLU A 20 7.12 -7.08 -3.45
N LYS A 21 6.31 -8.14 -3.58
CA LYS A 21 6.81 -9.47 -4.01
C LYS A 21 7.39 -9.39 -5.42
N THR A 22 6.76 -8.63 -6.31
CA THR A 22 7.23 -8.44 -7.69
C THR A 22 8.57 -7.69 -7.71
N LEU A 23 8.72 -6.63 -6.91
CA LEU A 23 9.98 -5.90 -6.76
C LEU A 23 11.10 -6.80 -6.20
N THR A 24 10.80 -7.54 -5.14
CA THR A 24 11.75 -8.48 -4.51
C THR A 24 12.16 -9.57 -5.49
N GLY A 25 11.23 -10.13 -6.26
CA GLY A 25 11.52 -11.11 -7.30
C GLY A 25 12.47 -10.57 -8.38
N LEU A 26 12.25 -9.33 -8.85
CA LEU A 26 13.15 -8.70 -9.82
C LEU A 26 14.54 -8.45 -9.23
N LEU A 27 14.61 -7.97 -7.98
CA LEU A 27 15.86 -7.77 -7.26
C LEU A 27 16.64 -9.07 -7.13
N SER A 28 15.98 -10.16 -6.72
CA SER A 28 16.62 -11.48 -6.60
C SER A 28 17.12 -12.00 -7.94
N ARG A 29 16.38 -11.78 -9.04
CA ARG A 29 16.79 -12.21 -10.38
C ARG A 29 18.00 -11.43 -10.91
N ARG A 30 18.02 -10.11 -10.74
CA ARG A 30 19.09 -9.24 -11.26
C ARG A 30 20.29 -9.11 -10.33
N ARG A 31 20.10 -9.40 -9.05
CA ARG A 31 21.10 -9.26 -7.99
C ARG A 31 21.07 -10.46 -7.04
N PRO A 32 21.29 -11.69 -7.55
CA PRO A 32 21.15 -12.92 -6.76
C PRO A 32 22.10 -12.98 -5.55
N TRP A 33 23.24 -12.29 -5.61
CA TRP A 33 24.16 -12.14 -4.47
C TRP A 33 23.52 -11.49 -3.24
N ARG A 34 22.38 -10.80 -3.40
CA ARG A 34 21.63 -10.20 -2.31
C ARG A 34 20.73 -11.19 -1.57
N ILE A 35 20.44 -12.36 -2.13
CA ILE A 35 19.56 -13.36 -1.51
C ILE A 35 20.08 -13.77 -0.11
N PRO A 36 21.35 -14.20 0.08
CA PRO A 36 21.84 -14.54 1.41
C PRO A 36 21.85 -13.34 2.37
N LEU A 37 22.16 -12.14 1.86
CA LEU A 37 22.13 -10.90 2.66
C LEU A 37 20.70 -10.56 3.13
N GLY A 38 19.74 -10.61 2.22
CA GLY A 38 18.33 -10.31 2.52
C GLY A 38 17.72 -11.31 3.50
N ALA A 39 18.04 -12.60 3.33
CA ALA A 39 17.63 -13.64 4.27
C ALA A 39 18.22 -13.40 5.67
N THR A 40 19.52 -13.08 5.75
CA THR A 40 20.20 -12.79 7.02
C THR A 40 19.59 -11.57 7.71
N MET A 41 19.44 -10.47 6.99
CA MET A 41 18.89 -9.23 7.53
C MET A 41 17.42 -9.38 7.94
N TRP A 42 16.64 -10.17 7.20
CA TRP A 42 15.25 -10.47 7.57
C TRP A 42 15.18 -11.31 8.85
N SER A 43 16.02 -12.34 8.97
CA SER A 43 16.08 -13.18 10.17
C SER A 43 16.50 -12.39 11.41
N LEU A 44 17.51 -11.53 11.30
CA LEU A 44 17.92 -10.63 12.38
C LEU A 44 16.79 -9.67 12.77
N GLY A 45 16.09 -9.10 11.79
CA GLY A 45 14.93 -8.24 12.02
C GLY A 45 13.76 -9.00 12.69
N PHE A 46 13.51 -10.23 12.27
CA PHE A 46 12.47 -11.10 12.82
C PHE A 46 12.74 -11.42 14.30
N VAL A 47 13.92 -11.99 14.59
CA VAL A 47 14.34 -12.32 15.96
C VAL A 47 14.37 -11.06 16.83
N GLY A 48 14.94 -9.97 16.34
CA GLY A 48 14.98 -8.70 17.07
C GLY A 48 13.60 -8.11 17.36
N ASN A 49 12.59 -8.35 16.52
CA ASN A 49 11.22 -7.92 16.78
C ASN A 49 10.52 -8.83 17.81
N LEU A 50 10.75 -10.13 17.77
CA LEU A 50 10.25 -11.07 18.78
C LEU A 50 10.82 -10.76 20.17
N LEU A 51 12.13 -10.50 20.27
CA LEU A 51 12.78 -10.10 21.52
C LEU A 51 12.25 -8.78 22.08
N ARG A 52 11.64 -7.93 21.25
CA ARG A 52 10.94 -6.69 21.66
C ARG A 52 9.45 -6.90 21.97
N GLY A 53 8.99 -8.14 22.05
CA GLY A 53 7.61 -8.49 22.38
C GLY A 53 6.60 -8.29 21.24
N ARG A 54 7.04 -8.11 19.98
CA ARG A 54 6.11 -8.02 18.85
C ARG A 54 5.51 -9.40 18.54
N SER A 55 4.26 -9.39 18.06
CA SER A 55 3.61 -10.61 17.57
C SER A 55 4.41 -11.25 16.44
N VAL A 56 4.32 -12.58 16.27
CA VAL A 56 4.96 -13.30 15.14
C VAL A 56 4.55 -12.69 13.80
N TYR A 57 3.28 -12.33 13.66
CA TYR A 57 2.73 -11.67 12.47
C TYR A 57 3.41 -10.33 12.16
N ASP A 58 3.65 -9.51 13.17
CA ASP A 58 4.31 -8.20 13.00
C ASP A 58 5.82 -8.35 12.83
N ALA A 59 6.44 -9.29 13.52
CA ALA A 59 7.87 -9.58 13.39
C ALA A 59 8.21 -10.05 11.97
N ALA A 60 7.38 -10.90 11.36
CA ALA A 60 7.59 -11.46 10.02
C ALA A 60 7.49 -10.42 8.89
N ARG A 61 6.82 -9.28 9.14
CA ARG A 61 6.63 -8.20 8.15
C ARG A 61 7.78 -7.21 8.07
N ASN A 62 8.93 -7.51 8.68
CA ASN A 62 10.12 -6.68 8.53
C ASN A 62 10.63 -6.68 7.07
N ARG A 63 11.38 -5.63 6.71
CA ARG A 63 11.90 -5.40 5.35
C ARG A 63 13.36 -5.79 5.17
N GLY A 64 13.86 -6.75 5.95
CA GLY A 64 15.25 -7.18 5.85
C GLY A 64 15.64 -7.67 4.45
N HIS A 65 14.69 -8.19 3.67
CA HIS A 65 14.90 -8.59 2.28
C HIS A 65 15.26 -7.42 1.32
N LEU A 66 14.93 -6.17 1.70
CA LEU A 66 15.34 -4.96 0.99
C LEU A 66 16.59 -4.29 1.60
N ALA A 67 17.09 -4.77 2.74
CA ALA A 67 18.23 -4.18 3.44
C ALA A 67 19.46 -4.07 2.54
N MET A 68 20.21 -2.98 2.67
CA MET A 68 21.36 -2.64 1.82
C MET A 68 21.00 -2.29 0.37
N SER A 69 19.73 -2.05 0.03
CA SER A 69 19.33 -1.58 -1.32
C SER A 69 19.54 -0.08 -1.44
N ASN A 70 20.13 0.37 -2.54
CA ASN A 70 20.17 1.81 -2.85
C ASN A 70 18.77 2.29 -3.27
N TRP A 71 18.31 3.41 -2.71
CA TRP A 71 16.97 3.96 -2.99
C TRP A 71 16.76 4.32 -4.46
N GLY A 72 17.79 4.82 -5.15
CA GLY A 72 17.73 5.09 -6.59
C GLY A 72 17.57 3.81 -7.43
N THR A 73 18.16 2.70 -6.98
CA THR A 73 17.91 1.39 -7.62
C THR A 73 16.49 0.93 -7.41
N LEU A 74 15.93 1.10 -6.21
CA LEU A 74 14.52 0.77 -5.94
C LEU A 74 13.58 1.63 -6.81
N ARG A 75 13.79 2.94 -6.90
CA ARG A 75 13.00 3.83 -7.79
C ARG A 75 13.03 3.36 -9.25
N ARG A 76 14.21 3.10 -9.79
CA ARG A 76 14.38 2.64 -11.18
C ARG A 76 13.66 1.31 -11.43
N TYR A 77 13.85 0.33 -10.56
CA TYR A 77 13.21 -0.98 -10.74
C TYR A 77 11.70 -0.94 -10.51
N SER A 78 11.22 -0.09 -9.60
CA SER A 78 9.78 0.15 -9.45
C SER A 78 9.17 0.71 -10.73
N ALA A 79 9.72 1.81 -11.28
CA ALA A 79 9.21 2.40 -12.52
C ALA A 79 9.22 1.41 -13.70
N GLU A 80 10.31 0.65 -13.85
CA GLU A 80 10.40 -0.40 -14.87
C GLU A 80 9.33 -1.49 -14.68
N LEU A 81 9.10 -1.96 -13.46
CA LEU A 81 8.11 -2.99 -13.17
C LEU A 81 6.69 -2.52 -13.43
N VAL A 82 6.39 -1.26 -13.11
CA VAL A 82 5.08 -0.67 -13.42
C VAL A 82 4.81 -0.72 -14.91
N GLN A 83 5.75 -0.24 -15.73
CA GLN A 83 5.60 -0.22 -17.19
C GLN A 83 5.53 -1.62 -17.81
N THR A 84 6.39 -2.53 -17.37
CA THR A 84 6.58 -3.82 -18.06
C THR A 84 5.63 -4.92 -17.59
N LYS A 85 5.16 -4.85 -16.33
CA LYS A 85 4.46 -5.96 -15.67
C LYS A 85 3.23 -5.54 -14.87
N LEU A 86 3.32 -4.57 -13.95
CA LEU A 86 2.25 -4.29 -13.00
C LEU A 86 1.08 -3.53 -13.64
N SER A 87 1.32 -2.68 -14.65
CA SER A 87 0.26 -2.02 -15.42
C SER A 87 -0.78 -3.01 -15.98
N LYS A 88 -0.31 -4.19 -16.42
CA LYS A 88 -1.13 -5.29 -16.95
C LYS A 88 -1.90 -6.07 -15.88
N ARG A 89 -1.72 -5.73 -14.60
CA ARG A 89 -2.41 -6.35 -13.47
C ARG A 89 -3.38 -5.37 -12.80
N VAL A 90 -3.53 -4.17 -13.34
CA VAL A 90 -4.60 -3.24 -12.96
C VAL A 90 -5.81 -3.58 -13.83
N SER A 91 -6.95 -3.87 -13.21
CA SER A 91 -8.16 -4.26 -13.95
C SER A 91 -8.81 -3.05 -14.62
N LEU A 92 -9.61 -3.30 -15.66
CA LEU A 92 -10.35 -2.23 -16.34
C LEU A 92 -11.33 -1.54 -15.37
N GLU A 93 -12.01 -2.32 -14.54
CA GLU A 93 -12.98 -1.85 -13.54
C GLU A 93 -12.32 -0.93 -12.50
N ALA A 94 -11.08 -1.24 -12.09
CA ALA A 94 -10.32 -0.37 -11.21
C ALA A 94 -10.03 0.99 -11.87
N LEU A 95 -9.64 0.99 -13.16
CA LEU A 95 -9.40 2.22 -13.93
C LEU A 95 -10.69 3.02 -14.13
N GLU A 96 -11.78 2.36 -14.50
CA GLU A 96 -13.11 2.98 -14.64
C GLU A 96 -13.58 3.59 -13.32
N ARG A 97 -13.29 2.93 -12.18
CA ARG A 97 -13.66 3.48 -10.87
C ARG A 97 -12.85 4.71 -10.51
N LEU A 98 -11.56 4.73 -10.82
CA LEU A 98 -10.71 5.92 -10.63
C LEU A 98 -11.20 7.07 -11.52
N ASP A 99 -11.57 6.80 -12.77
CA ASP A 99 -12.11 7.79 -13.70
C ASP A 99 -13.46 8.35 -13.21
N TRP A 100 -14.35 7.49 -12.73
CA TRP A 100 -15.63 7.90 -12.14
C TRP A 100 -15.44 8.88 -10.96
N HIS A 101 -14.42 8.67 -10.12
CA HIS A 101 -14.09 9.62 -9.05
C HIS A 101 -13.55 10.94 -9.59
N LYS A 102 -12.67 10.90 -10.60
CA LYS A 102 -12.14 12.11 -11.25
C LYS A 102 -13.26 12.95 -11.89
N GLN A 103 -14.23 12.31 -12.54
CA GLN A 103 -15.37 12.98 -13.15
C GLN A 103 -16.27 13.70 -12.12
N GLN A 104 -16.20 13.33 -10.85
CA GLN A 104 -16.90 13.99 -9.74
C GLN A 104 -16.02 14.99 -8.99
N ASP A 105 -14.81 15.29 -9.48
CA ASP A 105 -13.85 16.17 -8.82
C ASP A 105 -13.39 15.65 -7.44
N HIS A 106 -13.41 14.31 -7.25
CA HIS A 106 -12.87 13.71 -6.03
C HIS A 106 -11.35 13.63 -6.12
N ARG A 107 -10.68 13.99 -5.03
CA ARG A 107 -9.24 13.77 -4.86
C ARG A 107 -8.94 12.28 -4.65
N LEU A 108 -7.93 11.75 -5.34
CA LEU A 108 -7.51 10.36 -5.26
C LEU A 108 -6.24 10.21 -4.42
N VAL A 109 -6.30 9.35 -3.40
CA VAL A 109 -5.17 9.12 -2.49
C VAL A 109 -4.87 7.63 -2.39
N LEU A 110 -3.61 7.27 -2.65
CA LEU A 110 -3.12 5.91 -2.45
C LEU A 110 -2.53 5.75 -1.04
N VAL A 111 -3.03 4.82 -0.24
CA VAL A 111 -2.56 4.51 1.12
C VAL A 111 -2.17 3.03 1.21
N THR A 112 -0.87 2.74 1.18
CA THR A 112 -0.38 1.36 1.00
C THR A 112 0.84 1.04 1.85
N ALA A 113 0.88 -0.18 2.40
CA ALA A 113 2.05 -0.69 3.10
C ALA A 113 3.23 -1.03 2.16
N THR A 114 3.13 -0.81 0.85
CA THR A 114 4.22 -1.02 -0.10
C THR A 114 5.34 0.00 0.10
N VAL A 115 6.60 -0.39 -0.19
CA VAL A 115 7.75 0.51 -0.11
C VAL A 115 7.57 1.75 -1.01
N MET A 116 7.89 2.93 -0.49
CA MET A 116 7.57 4.23 -1.10
C MET A 116 7.96 4.36 -2.58
N PRO A 117 9.15 3.91 -3.06
CA PRO A 117 9.47 3.96 -4.49
C PRO A 117 8.51 3.19 -5.40
N MET A 118 7.96 2.07 -4.92
CA MET A 118 6.96 1.30 -5.66
C MET A 118 5.57 1.91 -5.54
N ALA A 119 5.20 2.36 -4.33
CA ALA A 119 3.93 3.07 -4.11
C ALA A 119 3.83 4.32 -5.00
N GLN A 120 4.90 5.14 -5.05
CA GLN A 120 4.97 6.33 -5.90
C GLN A 120 4.86 5.97 -7.39
N ALA A 121 5.61 4.97 -7.86
CA ALA A 121 5.55 4.57 -9.26
C ALA A 121 4.14 4.11 -9.70
N MET A 122 3.41 3.40 -8.81
CA MET A 122 2.02 3.03 -9.06
C MET A 122 1.08 4.23 -8.97
N ALA A 123 1.27 5.13 -8.00
CA ALA A 123 0.49 6.36 -7.86
C ALA A 123 0.60 7.24 -9.10
N ASP A 124 1.81 7.42 -9.63
CA ASP A 124 2.08 8.17 -10.85
C ASP A 124 1.36 7.53 -12.06
N TYR A 125 1.42 6.21 -12.20
CA TYR A 125 0.75 5.47 -13.27
C TYR A 125 -0.77 5.55 -13.19
N LEU A 126 -1.35 5.48 -12.00
CA LEU A 126 -2.79 5.54 -11.77
C LEU A 126 -3.34 6.97 -11.79
N GLY A 127 -2.46 7.98 -11.82
CA GLY A 127 -2.83 9.39 -11.74
C GLY A 127 -3.49 9.73 -10.41
N MET A 128 -2.84 9.36 -9.31
CA MET A 128 -3.25 9.70 -7.94
C MET A 128 -2.74 11.10 -7.56
N ASP A 129 -3.51 11.84 -6.77
CA ASP A 129 -3.14 13.18 -6.30
C ASP A 129 -2.18 13.15 -5.12
N ALA A 130 -2.22 12.08 -4.31
CA ALA A 130 -1.26 11.86 -3.25
C ALA A 130 -1.02 10.37 -2.97
N VAL A 131 0.12 10.08 -2.34
CA VAL A 131 0.51 8.73 -1.96
C VAL A 131 1.16 8.70 -0.58
N TYR A 132 0.73 7.72 0.21
CA TYR A 132 1.26 7.39 1.52
C TYR A 132 1.75 5.94 1.48
N GLY A 133 3.04 5.78 1.21
CA GLY A 133 3.76 4.50 1.21
C GLY A 133 4.73 4.36 2.38
N CYS A 134 5.36 3.18 2.50
CA CYS A 134 6.37 2.91 3.53
C CYS A 134 7.75 3.46 3.14
N GLY A 135 8.21 4.49 3.83
CA GLY A 135 9.56 5.01 3.66
C GLY A 135 9.86 6.17 4.60
N PRO A 136 11.15 6.53 4.77
CA PRO A 136 11.52 7.78 5.43
C PRO A 136 11.16 8.97 4.54
N LYS A 137 11.04 10.17 5.14
CA LYS A 137 10.86 11.42 4.39
C LYS A 137 11.98 11.64 3.35
N GLU A 138 13.21 11.31 3.73
CA GLU A 138 14.38 11.40 2.86
C GLU A 138 14.89 10.01 2.45
N MET A 139 14.81 9.70 1.16
CA MET A 139 15.21 8.40 0.58
C MET A 139 16.55 8.49 -0.16
N ASN A 140 17.59 8.86 0.60
CA ASN A 140 18.97 9.00 0.11
C ASN A 140 19.85 7.83 0.57
N GLY A 141 20.86 7.49 -0.23
CA GLY A 141 21.79 6.41 0.09
C GLY A 141 21.15 5.02 0.07
N ILE A 142 21.25 4.30 1.19
CA ILE A 142 20.97 2.87 1.29
C ILE A 142 19.88 2.61 2.34
N LEU A 143 18.94 1.73 2.01
CA LEU A 143 17.88 1.26 2.89
C LEU A 143 18.45 0.34 3.98
N SER A 144 18.25 0.66 5.26
CA SER A 144 18.80 -0.10 6.40
C SER A 144 18.15 -1.46 6.62
N GLY A 145 16.92 -1.66 6.13
CA GLY A 145 16.09 -2.84 6.36
C GLY A 145 15.13 -2.69 7.54
N SER A 146 15.23 -1.57 8.27
CA SER A 146 14.37 -1.25 9.40
C SER A 146 13.36 -0.17 9.04
N GLU A 147 12.12 -0.34 9.50
CA GLU A 147 11.05 0.66 9.40
C GLU A 147 11.04 1.64 10.59
N ARG A 148 12.06 1.59 11.46
CA ARG A 148 12.09 2.41 12.67
C ARG A 148 12.01 3.90 12.31
N GLY A 149 11.01 4.58 12.88
CA GLY A 149 10.77 6.01 12.68
C GLY A 149 9.96 6.34 11.43
N TRP A 150 9.50 5.35 10.66
CA TRP A 150 8.62 5.59 9.50
C TRP A 150 7.16 5.59 9.95
N SER A 151 6.35 6.40 9.27
CA SER A 151 4.90 6.17 9.28
C SER A 151 4.62 4.95 8.40
N VAL A 152 4.09 3.89 9.00
CA VAL A 152 3.83 2.62 8.30
C VAL A 152 2.31 2.50 8.09
N PRO A 153 1.80 2.81 6.87
CA PRO A 153 0.38 2.68 6.49
C PRO A 153 -0.07 1.20 6.44
N ARG A 154 -0.11 0.54 7.60
CA ARG A 154 -0.43 -0.88 7.74
C ARG A 154 -1.45 -1.10 8.85
N ARG A 155 -2.54 -1.82 8.53
CA ARG A 155 -3.66 -2.08 9.45
C ARG A 155 -4.15 -0.77 10.07
N LYS A 156 -4.26 -0.72 11.41
CA LYS A 156 -4.59 0.48 12.20
C LYS A 156 -3.67 1.67 11.92
N GLY A 157 -2.44 1.47 11.44
CA GLY A 157 -1.53 2.54 11.05
C GLY A 157 -2.00 3.37 9.86
N LYS A 158 -2.95 2.88 9.04
CA LYS A 158 -3.58 3.66 7.96
C LYS A 158 -4.54 4.73 8.48
N VAL A 159 -5.20 4.49 9.62
CA VAL A 159 -6.21 5.39 10.21
C VAL A 159 -5.68 6.81 10.46
N PRO A 160 -4.58 7.02 11.24
CA PRO A 160 -4.08 8.37 11.50
C PRO A 160 -3.56 9.07 10.25
N ILE A 161 -3.13 8.32 9.23
CA ILE A 161 -2.69 8.89 7.95
C ILE A 161 -3.90 9.44 7.18
N VAL A 162 -4.97 8.67 7.09
CA VAL A 162 -6.22 9.08 6.42
C VAL A 162 -6.86 10.27 7.13
N GLN A 163 -6.89 10.26 8.47
CA GLN A 163 -7.39 11.38 9.26
C GLN A 163 -6.56 12.65 9.03
N ALA A 164 -5.23 12.56 9.15
CA ALA A 164 -4.36 13.72 8.95
C ALA A 164 -4.40 14.27 7.51
N ASP A 165 -4.52 13.40 6.50
CA ASP A 165 -4.70 13.82 5.12
C ASP A 165 -6.02 14.57 4.93
N ALA A 166 -7.15 14.00 5.38
CA ALA A 166 -8.46 14.64 5.28
C ALA A 166 -8.50 16.00 5.99
N GLU A 167 -7.96 16.07 7.22
CA GLU A 167 -7.82 17.31 7.98
C GLU A 167 -6.99 18.36 7.23
N SER A 168 -5.89 17.95 6.58
CA SER A 168 -4.99 18.87 5.88
C SER A 168 -5.63 19.58 4.69
N VAL A 169 -6.66 18.99 4.09
CA VAL A 169 -7.43 19.56 2.97
C VAL A 169 -8.84 19.99 3.37
N GLY A 170 -9.20 19.87 4.65
CA GLY A 170 -10.53 20.23 5.17
C GLY A 170 -11.66 19.35 4.64
N HIS A 171 -11.38 18.10 4.27
CA HIS A 171 -12.38 17.15 3.80
C HIS A 171 -13.00 16.39 4.98
N ASN A 172 -14.32 16.21 4.95
CA ASN A 172 -15.02 15.43 5.96
C ASN A 172 -15.00 13.94 5.58
N LEU A 173 -14.50 13.09 6.47
CA LEU A 173 -14.40 11.65 6.21
C LEU A 173 -15.77 10.98 5.99
N SER A 174 -16.86 11.52 6.53
CA SER A 174 -18.22 11.00 6.26
C SER A 174 -18.65 11.13 4.81
N ASP A 175 -17.99 11.99 4.03
CA ASP A 175 -18.28 12.18 2.61
C ASP A 175 -17.25 11.42 1.74
N CYS A 176 -16.15 10.97 2.35
CA CYS A 176 -15.03 10.30 1.70
C CYS A 176 -15.30 8.81 1.44
N TRP A 177 -14.45 8.24 0.57
CA TRP A 177 -14.51 6.84 0.17
C TRP A 177 -13.27 6.07 0.64
N GLY A 178 -13.44 4.79 0.99
CA GLY A 178 -12.33 3.93 1.41
C GLY A 178 -12.38 2.56 0.73
N TYR A 179 -11.35 2.23 -0.05
CA TYR A 179 -11.27 1.00 -0.84
C TYR A 179 -10.20 0.05 -0.30
N GLY A 180 -10.56 -1.21 -0.07
CA GLY A 180 -9.62 -2.23 0.40
C GLY A 180 -10.10 -3.66 0.18
N ASN A 181 -9.16 -4.61 0.26
CA ASN A 181 -9.41 -6.03 -0.02
C ASN A 181 -9.19 -6.96 1.17
N THR A 182 -8.48 -6.50 2.22
CA THR A 182 -8.22 -7.32 3.40
C THR A 182 -8.79 -6.72 4.69
N HIS A 183 -8.84 -7.53 5.75
CA HIS A 183 -9.19 -7.04 7.08
C HIS A 183 -8.18 -6.01 7.64
N ALA A 184 -6.97 -5.90 7.08
CA ALA A 184 -6.07 -4.81 7.44
C ALA A 184 -6.65 -3.45 7.03
N ASP A 185 -7.37 -3.41 5.92
CA ASP A 185 -7.88 -2.18 5.31
C ASP A 185 -9.18 -1.73 5.96
N SER A 186 -9.96 -2.67 6.50
CA SER A 186 -11.25 -2.37 7.16
C SER A 186 -11.11 -1.27 8.23
N PHE A 187 -9.97 -1.16 8.91
CA PHE A 187 -9.76 -0.15 9.94
C PHE A 187 -9.84 1.29 9.42
N PHE A 188 -9.28 1.59 8.23
CA PHE A 188 -9.39 2.93 7.67
C PHE A 188 -10.67 3.09 6.84
N MET A 189 -11.20 2.01 6.28
CA MET A 189 -12.49 2.05 5.59
C MET A 189 -13.62 2.39 6.57
N GLU A 190 -13.57 1.87 7.79
CA GLU A 190 -14.58 2.13 8.84
C GLU A 190 -14.74 3.60 9.23
N ILE A 191 -13.73 4.44 8.99
CA ILE A 191 -13.79 5.86 9.32
C ILE A 191 -14.30 6.70 8.15
N THR A 192 -14.46 6.14 6.95
CA THR A 192 -15.04 6.84 5.79
C THR A 192 -16.54 6.57 5.71
N GLY A 193 -17.30 7.50 5.13
CA GLY A 193 -18.74 7.31 4.96
C GLY A 193 -19.11 6.34 3.84
N ASN A 194 -18.20 6.13 2.88
CA ASN A 194 -18.42 5.23 1.74
C ASN A 194 -17.34 4.13 1.68
N PRO A 195 -17.37 3.14 2.60
CA PRO A 195 -16.47 2.00 2.56
C PRO A 195 -16.83 1.03 1.44
N VAL A 196 -15.81 0.58 0.70
CA VAL A 196 -15.96 -0.29 -0.46
C VAL A 196 -14.98 -1.45 -0.39
N ALA A 197 -15.52 -2.66 -0.27
CA ALA A 197 -14.79 -3.91 -0.22
C ALA A 197 -14.52 -4.40 -1.65
N VAL A 198 -13.26 -4.44 -2.07
CA VAL A 198 -12.84 -4.86 -3.40
C VAL A 198 -12.13 -6.20 -3.30
N ASN A 199 -12.50 -7.19 -4.13
CA ASN A 199 -11.89 -8.53 -4.11
C ASN A 199 -11.85 -9.12 -2.69
N ALA A 200 -12.89 -8.89 -1.89
CA ALA A 200 -12.78 -9.04 -0.45
C ALA A 200 -12.59 -10.49 -0.03
N GLU A 201 -11.57 -10.73 0.80
CA GLU A 201 -11.22 -12.06 1.29
C GLU A 201 -11.39 -12.19 2.81
N GLY A 202 -11.62 -13.43 3.24
CA GLY A 202 -11.66 -13.81 4.65
C GLY A 202 -12.54 -12.89 5.50
N ARG A 203 -11.94 -12.30 6.54
CA ARG A 203 -12.66 -11.47 7.51
C ARG A 203 -13.22 -10.18 6.92
N LEU A 204 -12.63 -9.61 5.86
CA LEU A 204 -13.22 -8.41 5.23
C LEU A 204 -14.55 -8.75 4.57
N LYS A 205 -14.65 -9.89 3.89
CA LYS A 205 -15.89 -10.33 3.24
C LYS A 205 -17.05 -10.49 4.24
N THR A 206 -16.75 -11.01 5.43
CA THR A 206 -17.73 -11.09 6.52
C THR A 206 -18.14 -9.70 7.01
N ILE A 207 -17.18 -8.82 7.30
CA ILE A 207 -17.45 -7.44 7.76
C ILE A 207 -18.28 -6.67 6.74
N ALA A 208 -17.94 -6.77 5.45
CA ALA A 208 -18.65 -6.08 4.39
C ALA A 208 -20.12 -6.51 4.30
N LYS A 209 -20.42 -7.80 4.53
CA LYS A 209 -21.81 -8.28 4.60
C LYS A 209 -22.53 -7.83 5.86
N GLU A 210 -21.89 -7.92 7.02
CA GLU A 210 -22.48 -7.52 8.30
C GLU A 210 -22.79 -6.02 8.37
N LYS A 211 -21.97 -5.19 7.71
CA LYS A 211 -22.10 -3.74 7.68
C LYS A 211 -22.71 -3.19 6.39
N ASP A 212 -23.19 -4.07 5.51
CA ASP A 212 -23.76 -3.72 4.20
C ASP A 212 -22.88 -2.79 3.36
N TRP A 213 -21.57 -3.04 3.37
CA TRP A 213 -20.62 -2.30 2.53
C TRP A 213 -20.74 -2.71 1.08
N ALA A 214 -20.55 -1.74 0.18
CA ALA A 214 -20.47 -1.99 -1.25
C ALA A 214 -19.32 -2.98 -1.54
N GLN A 215 -19.60 -3.94 -2.42
CA GLN A 215 -18.67 -5.02 -2.75
C GLN A 215 -18.47 -5.09 -4.27
N PHE A 216 -17.21 -5.17 -4.71
CA PHE A 216 -16.84 -5.32 -6.12
C PHE A 216 -15.76 -6.39 -6.29
N GLU A 217 -15.68 -6.98 -7.48
CA GLU A 217 -14.59 -7.88 -7.90
C GLU A 217 -13.89 -7.26 -9.12
N TRP A 218 -12.60 -6.96 -8.97
CA TRP A 218 -11.71 -6.30 -9.94
C TRP A 218 -10.49 -7.20 -10.15
N ARG A 219 -10.57 -8.17 -11.06
CA ARG A 219 -9.53 -9.19 -11.26
C ARG A 219 -9.04 -9.20 -12.70
N VAL A 220 -7.78 -9.64 -12.91
CA VAL A 220 -7.13 -9.76 -14.23
C VAL A 220 -6.62 -11.16 -14.49
#